data_AF-A0ABD6CN67-F1
#
_entry.id   AF-A0ABD6CN67-F1
#
_cell.length_a   1.000
_cell.length_b   1.000
_cell.length_c   1.000
_cell.angle_alpha   90.00
_cell.angle_beta   90.00
_cell.angle_gamma   90.00
#
_symmetry.space_group_name_H-M   'P 1'
#
loop_
_entity.id
_entity.type
_entity.pdbx_description
1 polymer ?
#
loop_
_entity_poly.entity_id
_entity_poly.type
_entity_poly.pdbx_seq_one_letter_code
_entity_poly.pdbx_strand_id
1 'polypeptide(L)'
;MTVDATVHVPASTLRAYDRFSLYNSPYPAHDAGCAIDLYPEDNVGRSPVAGVVRETRTVRAPGKPYAADEEYLVLVDVDCERSGVRVEGTDEEGLVARILHVQPAVDPGETVAVGDPLGPMIRSGFFAPWVANHVHVGFRRAEQNLHRAGGSLPVVADVDVESVSWNGIGTVVDVGDTYALLDSPAHPDPGERFVGIAGSLSGAAEAAAGGPSPANDTAENRIALDGGLAHYAAGGALGGDPSSAVAERTPVSFLGQRVGDADGRDVAWRDIDVVANGERITGLSLFVSLGPACGAKLVCPDREFEVGERVEVSLRESEEPIRLG
;
A
#
# COMPACT_ATOMS: atom_id res chain seq x y z
N MET A 1 -7.99 22.23 -3.49
CA MET A 1 -7.84 22.35 -4.95
C MET A 1 -8.42 21.07 -5.50
N THR A 2 -9.45 21.16 -6.34
CA THR A 2 -10.04 19.98 -6.97
C THR A 2 -8.95 19.23 -7.72
N VAL A 3 -8.83 17.96 -7.41
CA VAL A 3 -7.86 17.10 -8.06
C VAL A 3 -8.46 16.72 -9.40
N ASP A 4 -8.19 17.54 -10.41
CA ASP A 4 -8.79 17.39 -11.74
C ASP A 4 -8.15 16.24 -12.54
N ALA A 5 -7.27 15.42 -11.93
CA ALA A 5 -6.73 14.26 -12.63
C ALA A 5 -6.35 13.09 -11.74
N THR A 6 -6.55 11.89 -12.28
CA THR A 6 -6.22 10.60 -11.66
C THR A 6 -5.43 9.75 -12.64
N VAL A 7 -4.40 9.06 -12.15
CA VAL A 7 -3.53 8.21 -12.97
C VAL A 7 -3.83 6.75 -12.69
N HIS A 8 -4.15 6.00 -13.75
CA HIS A 8 -4.45 4.58 -13.69
C HIS A 8 -3.22 3.77 -14.12
N VAL A 9 -2.68 2.99 -13.17
CA VAL A 9 -1.56 2.08 -13.41
C VAL A 9 -2.12 0.73 -13.84
N PRO A 10 -1.79 0.23 -15.04
CA PRO A 10 -2.47 -0.92 -15.62
C PRO A 10 -2.06 -2.24 -14.97
N ALA A 11 -2.94 -3.23 -15.08
CA ALA A 11 -2.69 -4.61 -14.69
C ALA A 11 -1.38 -5.19 -15.26
N SER A 12 -1.01 -4.83 -16.50
CA SER A 12 0.23 -5.29 -17.14
C SER A 12 1.49 -4.83 -16.39
N THR A 13 1.47 -3.63 -15.80
CA THR A 13 2.55 -3.14 -14.94
C THR A 13 2.50 -3.83 -13.59
N LEU A 14 1.33 -3.89 -12.95
CA LEU A 14 1.20 -4.43 -11.59
C LEU A 14 1.55 -5.92 -11.51
N ARG A 15 1.29 -6.69 -12.56
CA ARG A 15 1.66 -8.11 -12.65
C ARG A 15 3.17 -8.38 -12.70
N ALA A 16 4.00 -7.36 -12.88
CA ALA A 16 5.46 -7.48 -12.75
C ALA A 16 5.94 -7.47 -11.30
N TYR A 17 5.02 -7.32 -10.34
CA TYR A 17 5.30 -7.24 -8.91
C TYR A 17 4.44 -8.24 -8.14
N ASP A 18 5.01 -8.81 -7.09
CA ASP A 18 4.34 -9.78 -6.23
C ASP A 18 3.27 -9.16 -5.37
N ARG A 19 3.50 -7.91 -4.97
CA ARG A 19 2.59 -7.15 -4.11
C ARG A 19 2.63 -5.68 -4.49
N PHE A 20 1.57 -4.98 -4.11
CA PHE A 20 1.55 -3.52 -4.11
C PHE A 20 0.76 -2.97 -2.93
N SER A 21 0.98 -1.69 -2.65
CA SER A 21 0.17 -0.94 -1.71
C SER A 21 0.05 0.52 -2.11
N LEU A 22 -1.13 1.09 -1.97
CA LEU A 22 -1.41 2.51 -2.12
C LEU A 22 -1.33 3.25 -0.77
N TYR A 23 -1.43 2.55 0.36
CA TYR A 23 -1.61 3.16 1.68
C TYR A 23 -0.61 2.70 2.77
N ASN A 24 0.27 1.73 2.52
CA ASN A 24 1.13 1.10 3.53
C ASN A 24 2.50 1.77 3.67
N SER A 25 2.50 3.08 3.85
CA SER A 25 3.73 3.87 3.89
C SER A 25 3.55 5.14 4.72
N PRO A 26 4.60 5.62 5.43
CA PRO A 26 4.53 6.83 6.24
C PRO A 26 4.56 8.11 5.41
N TYR A 27 4.73 8.02 4.09
CA TYR A 27 4.80 9.19 3.23
C TYR A 27 3.41 9.79 3.00
N PRO A 28 3.23 11.13 3.11
CA PRO A 28 1.92 11.78 2.97
C PRO A 28 1.19 11.53 1.64
N ALA A 29 1.89 11.07 0.60
CA ALA A 29 1.25 10.67 -0.64
C ALA A 29 0.33 9.45 -0.45
N HIS A 30 0.63 8.57 0.49
CA HIS A 30 -0.15 7.38 0.78
C HIS A 30 -1.39 7.67 1.62
N ASP A 31 -1.50 8.84 2.25
CA ASP A 31 -2.69 9.21 3.04
C ASP A 31 -3.97 9.29 2.18
N ALA A 32 -3.82 9.49 0.87
CA ALA A 32 -4.91 9.64 -0.10
C ALA A 32 -4.68 8.82 -1.40
N GLY A 33 -3.82 7.80 -1.33
CA GLY A 33 -3.49 6.96 -2.50
C GLY A 33 -2.91 7.74 -3.69
N CYS A 34 -2.07 8.75 -3.44
CA CYS A 34 -1.37 9.56 -4.45
C CYS A 34 0.02 9.01 -4.83
N ALA A 35 0.32 7.78 -4.39
CA ALA A 35 1.48 7.00 -4.78
C ALA A 35 1.16 5.51 -4.62
N ILE A 36 1.96 4.67 -5.25
CA ILE A 36 1.90 3.21 -5.13
C ILE A 36 3.31 2.66 -4.86
N ASP A 37 3.41 1.79 -3.87
CA ASP A 37 4.60 1.02 -3.56
C ASP A 37 4.49 -0.36 -4.21
N LEU A 38 5.50 -0.73 -5.01
CA LEU A 38 5.52 -1.93 -5.83
C LEU A 38 6.65 -2.85 -5.35
N TYR A 39 6.31 -4.09 -4.99
CA TYR A 39 7.23 -5.03 -4.35
C TYR A 39 7.60 -6.17 -5.31
N PRO A 40 8.77 -6.12 -5.97
CA PRO A 40 9.24 -7.22 -6.80
C PRO A 40 9.76 -8.38 -5.95
N GLU A 41 9.90 -9.56 -6.57
CA GLU A 41 10.47 -10.76 -5.93
C GLU A 41 11.96 -10.61 -5.56
N ASP A 42 12.70 -9.83 -6.36
CA ASP A 42 14.14 -9.60 -6.22
C ASP A 42 14.44 -8.16 -5.78
N ASN A 43 15.73 -7.84 -5.59
CA ASN A 43 16.13 -6.48 -5.20
C ASN A 43 16.35 -5.55 -6.43
N VAL A 44 15.84 -5.90 -7.61
CA VAL A 44 15.97 -5.05 -8.81
C VAL A 44 14.82 -4.05 -8.83
N GLY A 45 15.14 -2.76 -8.77
CA GLY A 45 14.19 -1.68 -8.99
C GLY A 45 13.83 -1.63 -10.47
N ARG A 46 12.64 -2.11 -10.82
CA ARG A 46 12.13 -2.13 -12.20
C ARG A 46 11.32 -0.88 -12.47
N SER A 47 11.38 -0.37 -13.70
CA SER A 47 10.58 0.79 -14.09
C SER A 47 9.10 0.40 -14.18
N PRO A 48 8.18 1.07 -13.45
CA PRO A 48 6.75 0.85 -13.60
C PRO A 48 6.16 1.51 -14.85
N VAL A 49 6.95 2.34 -15.54
CA VAL A 49 6.54 3.12 -16.72
C VAL A 49 7.56 2.98 -17.84
N ALA A 50 7.11 3.15 -19.07
CA ALA A 50 7.95 3.43 -20.21
C ALA A 50 8.09 4.95 -20.39
N GLY A 51 9.23 5.40 -20.92
CA GLY A 51 9.46 6.83 -21.11
C GLY A 51 10.93 7.18 -21.26
N VAL A 52 11.24 8.45 -21.09
CA VAL A 52 12.61 8.97 -21.12
C VAL A 52 13.00 9.42 -19.71
N VAL A 53 14.15 8.97 -19.22
CA VAL A 53 14.70 9.42 -17.94
C VAL A 53 15.01 10.90 -18.05
N ARG A 54 14.26 11.71 -17.31
CA ARG A 54 14.37 13.17 -17.30
C ARG A 54 15.53 13.63 -16.42
N GLU A 55 15.63 13.06 -15.22
CA GLU A 55 16.58 13.45 -14.19
C GLU A 55 16.78 12.29 -13.22
N THR A 56 18.02 12.10 -12.77
CA THR A 56 18.34 11.30 -11.59
C THR A 56 18.94 12.21 -10.54
N ARG A 57 18.48 12.11 -9.29
CA ARG A 57 18.94 12.97 -8.20
C ARG A 57 19.24 12.14 -6.96
N THR A 58 20.37 12.44 -6.34
CA THR A 58 20.78 11.87 -5.05
C THR A 58 20.53 12.89 -3.94
N VAL A 59 19.99 12.45 -2.82
CA VAL A 59 19.81 13.23 -1.60
C VAL A 59 20.31 12.45 -0.39
N ARG A 60 20.70 13.14 0.67
CA ARG A 60 21.06 12.47 1.93
C ARG A 60 19.81 11.94 2.62
N ALA A 61 19.83 10.67 3.01
CA ALA A 61 18.77 10.04 3.80
C ALA A 61 18.98 10.30 5.31
N PRO A 62 17.94 10.16 6.15
CA PRO A 62 18.09 10.14 7.59
C PRO A 62 19.06 9.03 8.02
N GLY A 63 20.02 9.36 8.89
CA GLY A 63 20.97 8.38 9.40
C GLY A 63 20.26 7.31 10.24
N LYS A 64 20.23 6.08 9.75
CA LYS A 64 19.72 4.90 10.46
C LYS A 64 20.74 3.76 10.33
N PRO A 65 21.04 3.00 11.40
CA PRO A 65 22.03 1.91 11.34
C PRO A 65 21.75 0.84 10.29
N TYR A 66 20.48 0.67 9.91
CA TYR A 66 20.02 -0.34 8.96
C TYR A 66 19.82 0.18 7.54
N ALA A 67 20.10 1.47 7.26
CA ALA A 67 19.74 2.11 5.99
C ALA A 67 20.97 2.66 5.25
N ALA A 68 20.81 2.87 3.94
CA ALA A 68 21.78 3.61 3.16
C ALA A 68 21.81 5.10 3.58
N ASP A 69 22.98 5.73 3.44
CA ASP A 69 23.16 7.16 3.72
C ASP A 69 22.50 8.07 2.65
N GLU A 70 22.14 7.50 1.52
CA GLU A 70 21.63 8.18 0.34
C GLU A 70 20.25 7.65 -0.06
N GLU A 71 19.43 8.56 -0.57
CA GLU A 71 18.14 8.30 -1.20
C GLU A 71 18.17 8.88 -2.62
N TYR A 72 17.41 8.27 -3.50
CA TYR A 72 17.46 8.57 -4.92
C TYR A 72 16.07 8.91 -5.45
N LEU A 73 16.04 9.85 -6.38
CA LEU A 73 14.87 10.21 -7.16
C LEU A 73 15.19 10.01 -8.63
N VAL A 74 14.42 9.16 -9.30
CA VAL A 74 14.42 9.02 -10.75
C VAL A 74 13.14 9.67 -11.27
N LEU A 75 13.29 10.66 -12.16
CA LEU A 75 12.20 11.27 -12.89
C LEU A 75 12.14 10.69 -14.29
N VAL A 76 10.97 10.21 -14.72
CA VAL A 76 10.73 9.71 -16.07
C VAL A 76 9.60 10.52 -16.70
N ASP A 77 9.86 11.15 -17.84
CA ASP A 77 8.80 11.69 -18.69
C ASP A 77 8.06 10.50 -19.31
N VAL A 78 6.80 10.32 -18.91
CA VAL A 78 6.04 9.09 -19.15
C VAL A 78 5.53 9.06 -20.58
N ASP A 79 5.78 7.95 -21.26
CA ASP A 79 5.10 7.59 -22.50
C ASP A 79 3.85 6.78 -22.12
N CYS A 80 2.69 7.43 -22.04
CA CYS A 80 1.46 6.82 -21.54
C CYS A 80 1.02 5.62 -22.39
N GLU A 81 1.12 5.72 -23.72
CA GLU A 81 0.79 4.63 -24.64
C GLU A 81 1.68 3.40 -24.41
N ARG A 82 3.02 3.59 -24.39
CA ARG A 82 3.96 2.47 -24.15
C ARG A 82 3.91 1.94 -22.73
N SER A 83 3.45 2.75 -21.78
CA SER A 83 3.25 2.33 -20.38
C SER A 83 1.91 1.62 -20.17
N GLY A 84 0.93 1.82 -21.06
CA GLY A 84 -0.46 1.47 -20.82
C GLY A 84 -1.12 2.29 -19.70
N VAL A 85 -0.48 3.37 -19.26
CA VAL A 85 -1.00 4.26 -18.21
C VAL A 85 -2.09 5.14 -18.80
N ARG A 86 -3.19 5.30 -18.07
CA ARG A 86 -4.27 6.22 -18.46
C ARG A 86 -4.36 7.37 -17.48
N VAL A 87 -4.68 8.55 -17.99
CA VAL A 87 -4.95 9.74 -17.16
C VAL A 87 -6.40 10.15 -17.37
N GLU A 88 -7.16 10.25 -16.30
CA GLU A 88 -8.52 10.77 -16.31
C GLU A 88 -8.52 12.23 -15.88
N GLY A 89 -9.47 13.03 -16.39
CA GLY A 89 -9.72 14.41 -15.98
C GLY A 89 -8.81 15.48 -16.61
N THR A 90 -7.75 15.09 -17.34
CA THR A 90 -6.85 16.01 -18.06
C THR A 90 -6.16 15.29 -19.22
N ASP A 91 -5.46 16.06 -20.07
CA ASP A 91 -4.65 15.50 -21.16
C ASP A 91 -3.43 14.76 -20.59
N GLU A 92 -3.03 13.67 -21.23
CA GLU A 92 -1.92 12.81 -20.79
C GLU A 92 -0.52 13.42 -21.03
N GLU A 93 -0.45 14.54 -21.75
CA GLU A 93 0.80 15.23 -22.06
C GLU A 93 1.49 15.77 -20.80
N GLY A 94 2.82 15.59 -20.74
CA GLY A 94 3.63 16.13 -19.66
C GLY A 94 3.48 15.38 -18.32
N LEU A 95 3.00 14.14 -18.33
CA LEU A 95 3.02 13.28 -17.15
C LEU A 95 4.47 12.87 -16.81
N VAL A 96 4.86 13.03 -15.55
CA VAL A 96 6.17 12.68 -15.02
C VAL A 96 6.00 11.71 -13.86
N ALA A 97 6.65 10.55 -13.94
CA ALA A 97 6.76 9.61 -12.83
C ALA A 97 7.93 10.02 -11.92
N ARG A 98 7.67 10.10 -10.62
CA ARG A 98 8.66 10.21 -9.54
C ARG A 98 8.86 8.82 -8.95
N ILE A 99 10.04 8.26 -9.13
CA ILE A 99 10.41 6.93 -8.62
C ILE A 99 11.47 7.10 -7.52
N LEU A 100 11.25 6.48 -6.35
CA LEU A 100 12.15 6.53 -5.19
C LEU A 100 12.69 5.13 -4.84
N HIS A 101 13.67 5.09 -3.93
CA HIS A 101 14.22 3.87 -3.32
C HIS A 101 14.99 2.96 -4.28
N VAL A 102 15.41 3.49 -5.43
CA VAL A 102 16.23 2.80 -6.42
C VAL A 102 17.48 3.60 -6.69
N GLN A 103 18.66 3.00 -6.43
CA GLN A 103 19.92 3.60 -6.83
C GLN A 103 20.02 3.52 -8.37
N PRO A 104 20.05 4.66 -9.09
CA PRO A 104 19.96 4.65 -10.54
C PRO A 104 21.22 4.08 -11.18
N ALA A 105 21.02 3.18 -12.14
CA ALA A 105 21.99 2.65 -13.10
C ALA A 105 21.66 3.09 -14.53
N VAL A 106 20.78 4.09 -14.67
CA VAL A 106 20.34 4.73 -15.92
C VAL A 106 20.72 6.21 -15.91
N ASP A 107 20.94 6.78 -17.09
CA ASP A 107 21.33 8.19 -17.25
C ASP A 107 20.19 9.07 -17.78
N PRO A 108 20.13 10.37 -17.44
CA PRO A 108 19.21 11.31 -18.09
C PRO A 108 19.33 11.28 -19.63
N GLY A 109 18.19 11.20 -20.31
CA GLY A 109 18.06 11.04 -21.76
C GLY A 109 17.93 9.58 -22.21
N GLU A 110 18.16 8.61 -21.34
CA GLU A 110 17.95 7.19 -21.64
C GLU A 110 16.45 6.87 -21.76
N THR A 111 16.10 5.97 -22.68
CA THR A 111 14.73 5.46 -22.82
C THR A 111 14.60 4.15 -22.06
N VAL A 112 13.54 4.04 -21.25
CA VAL A 112 13.20 2.82 -20.51
C VAL A 112 11.84 2.28 -20.97
N ALA A 113 11.66 0.98 -20.90
CA ALA A 113 10.38 0.29 -21.01
C ALA A 113 9.86 -0.13 -19.62
N VAL A 114 8.57 -0.47 -19.54
CA VAL A 114 8.01 -1.08 -18.34
C VAL A 114 8.74 -2.39 -18.05
N GLY A 115 9.21 -2.56 -16.82
CA GLY A 115 9.94 -3.74 -16.36
C GLY A 115 11.46 -3.67 -16.53
N ASP A 116 11.98 -2.68 -17.26
CA ASP A 116 13.42 -2.48 -17.41
C ASP A 116 14.08 -2.16 -16.06
N PRO A 117 15.30 -2.65 -15.81
CA PRO A 117 16.02 -2.36 -14.58
C PRO A 117 16.42 -0.89 -14.54
N LEU A 118 15.98 -0.16 -13.51
CA LEU A 118 16.48 1.18 -13.19
C LEU A 118 17.72 1.13 -12.31
N GLY A 119 17.94 0.03 -11.60
CA GLY A 119 19.08 -0.21 -10.71
C GLY A 119 18.66 -1.01 -9.46
N PRO A 120 19.56 -1.27 -8.50
CA PRO A 120 19.21 -1.99 -7.28
C PRO A 120 18.35 -1.11 -6.36
N MET A 121 17.35 -1.73 -5.70
CA MET A 121 16.61 -1.07 -4.62
C MET A 121 17.52 -0.87 -3.40
N ILE A 122 17.30 0.21 -2.66
CA ILE A 122 18.03 0.53 -1.43
C ILE A 122 17.09 0.52 -0.22
N ARG A 123 17.66 0.19 0.93
CA ARG A 123 16.95 0.32 2.20
C ARG A 123 17.04 1.77 2.67
N SER A 124 15.93 2.50 2.53
CA SER A 124 15.88 3.95 2.78
C SER A 124 15.94 4.29 4.26
N GLY A 125 16.63 5.38 4.61
CA GLY A 125 16.62 5.95 5.97
C GLY A 125 15.27 6.51 6.39
N PHE A 126 14.36 6.72 5.43
CA PHE A 126 12.98 7.12 5.67
C PHE A 126 12.05 5.94 6.01
N PHE A 127 12.50 4.69 5.80
CA PHE A 127 11.72 3.52 6.14
C PHE A 127 11.64 3.31 7.65
N ALA A 128 10.44 2.94 8.10
CA ALA A 128 10.30 2.24 9.36
C ALA A 128 10.95 0.85 9.25
N PRO A 129 11.50 0.28 10.34
CA PRO A 129 12.27 -0.97 10.30
C PRO A 129 11.56 -2.18 9.64
N TRP A 130 10.23 -2.25 9.72
CA TRP A 130 9.43 -3.34 9.14
C TRP A 130 9.12 -3.18 7.66
N VAL A 131 9.41 -2.03 7.06
CA VAL A 131 9.14 -1.79 5.64
C VAL A 131 10.13 -2.59 4.81
N ALA A 132 9.60 -3.36 3.85
CA ALA A 132 10.40 -4.09 2.87
C ALA A 132 10.83 -3.14 1.75
N ASN A 133 11.95 -3.45 1.08
CA ASN A 133 12.36 -2.71 -0.11
C ASN A 133 11.26 -2.80 -1.18
N HIS A 134 11.00 -1.67 -1.85
CA HIS A 134 9.98 -1.54 -2.89
C HIS A 134 10.34 -0.39 -3.82
N VAL A 135 9.73 -0.38 -5.00
CA VAL A 135 9.72 0.75 -5.92
C VAL A 135 8.52 1.63 -5.55
N HIS A 136 8.78 2.81 -5.01
CA HIS A 136 7.75 3.81 -4.78
C HIS A 136 7.57 4.66 -6.04
N VAL A 137 6.34 4.80 -6.54
CA VAL A 137 6.03 5.68 -7.68
C VAL A 137 4.84 6.59 -7.40
N GLY A 138 5.01 7.88 -7.70
CA GLY A 138 3.93 8.86 -7.75
C GLY A 138 4.02 9.70 -9.03
N PHE A 139 2.92 10.30 -9.46
CA PHE A 139 2.85 11.00 -10.75
C PHE A 139 2.61 12.49 -10.59
N ARG A 140 3.18 13.30 -11.46
CA ARG A 140 2.99 14.76 -11.51
C ARG A 140 2.88 15.25 -12.93
N ARG A 141 2.26 16.41 -13.09
CA ARG A 141 2.39 17.20 -14.31
C ARG A 141 3.76 17.89 -14.35
N ALA A 142 4.34 18.03 -15.53
CA ALA A 142 5.70 18.51 -15.76
C ALA A 142 5.97 19.93 -15.23
N GLU A 143 4.93 20.76 -15.13
CA GLU A 143 4.98 22.13 -14.62
C GLU A 143 4.93 22.22 -13.08
N GLN A 144 4.58 21.13 -12.40
CA GLN A 144 4.61 21.09 -10.94
C GLN A 144 6.07 21.04 -10.43
N ASN A 145 6.26 21.32 -9.14
CA ASN A 145 7.56 21.10 -8.53
C ASN A 145 7.84 19.59 -8.46
N LEU A 146 8.73 19.09 -9.33
CA LEU A 146 9.00 17.65 -9.44
C LEU A 146 9.88 17.09 -8.32
N HIS A 147 10.34 17.89 -7.35
CA HIS A 147 11.28 17.47 -6.30
C HIS A 147 10.67 17.40 -4.89
N ARG A 148 9.56 18.10 -4.64
CA ARG A 148 8.88 18.07 -3.33
C ARG A 148 8.30 16.67 -3.03
N ALA A 149 8.23 16.28 -1.77
CA ALA A 149 7.61 15.01 -1.37
C ALA A 149 6.11 14.96 -1.71
N GLY A 150 5.34 15.99 -1.35
CA GLY A 150 3.91 16.09 -1.66
C GLY A 150 3.59 16.77 -2.99
N GLY A 151 2.36 16.57 -3.49
CA GLY A 151 1.84 17.17 -4.73
C GLY A 151 1.66 16.19 -5.89
N SER A 152 1.78 14.89 -5.65
CA SER A 152 1.49 13.85 -6.64
C SER A 152 -0.03 13.73 -6.89
N LEU A 153 -0.38 13.32 -8.10
CA LEU A 153 -1.75 13.01 -8.50
C LEU A 153 -2.21 11.69 -7.84
N PRO A 154 -3.52 11.54 -7.57
CA PRO A 154 -4.15 10.28 -7.18
C PRO A 154 -3.80 9.16 -8.15
N VAL A 155 -3.50 7.99 -7.61
CA VAL A 155 -3.12 6.79 -8.34
C VAL A 155 -4.19 5.72 -8.14
N VAL A 156 -4.73 5.17 -9.22
CA VAL A 156 -5.60 3.99 -9.22
C VAL A 156 -4.80 2.80 -9.71
N ALA A 157 -4.84 1.70 -8.96
CA ALA A 157 -4.42 0.40 -9.46
C ALA A 157 -5.56 -0.16 -10.31
N ASP A 158 -5.40 -0.20 -11.64
CA ASP A 158 -6.44 -0.59 -12.59
C ASP A 158 -6.52 -2.13 -12.71
N VAL A 159 -6.86 -2.75 -11.57
CA VAL A 159 -7.01 -4.20 -11.37
C VAL A 159 -8.18 -4.49 -10.43
N ASP A 160 -8.84 -5.62 -10.67
CA ASP A 160 -9.78 -6.18 -9.70
C ASP A 160 -8.99 -6.76 -8.52
N VAL A 161 -9.35 -6.36 -7.30
CA VAL A 161 -8.78 -6.88 -6.05
C VAL A 161 -9.84 -7.70 -5.33
N GLU A 162 -9.61 -9.01 -5.23
CA GLU A 162 -10.49 -9.93 -4.51
C GLU A 162 -10.20 -9.86 -3.00
N SER A 163 -11.25 -9.78 -2.19
CA SER A 163 -11.12 -9.70 -0.73
C SER A 163 -11.16 -11.11 -0.11
N VAL A 164 -10.12 -11.44 0.67
CA VAL A 164 -9.96 -12.77 1.29
C VAL A 164 -10.24 -12.68 2.78
N SER A 165 -11.28 -13.40 3.23
CA SER A 165 -11.66 -13.44 4.64
C SER A 165 -10.55 -14.01 5.50
N TRP A 166 -10.32 -13.37 6.64
CA TRP A 166 -9.40 -13.85 7.67
C TRP A 166 -10.04 -13.71 9.04
N ASN A 167 -9.91 -14.74 9.86
CA ASN A 167 -10.50 -14.80 11.20
C ASN A 167 -9.53 -14.33 12.29
N GLY A 168 -8.40 -13.73 11.93
CA GLY A 168 -7.36 -13.28 12.86
C GLY A 168 -6.40 -14.37 13.30
N ILE A 169 -6.56 -15.61 12.83
CA ILE A 169 -5.74 -16.74 13.28
C ILE A 169 -4.78 -17.16 12.16
N GLY A 170 -3.53 -17.42 12.53
CA GLY A 170 -2.53 -18.03 11.65
C GLY A 170 -1.37 -18.66 12.41
N THR A 171 -0.48 -19.30 11.67
CA THR A 171 0.80 -19.82 12.15
C THR A 171 1.92 -18.97 11.59
N VAL A 172 2.90 -18.62 12.41
CA VAL A 172 4.07 -17.86 11.97
C VAL A 172 4.90 -18.70 11.01
N VAL A 173 5.14 -18.18 9.81
CA VAL A 173 5.94 -18.83 8.74
C VAL A 173 7.24 -18.12 8.46
N ASP A 174 7.34 -16.83 8.78
CA ASP A 174 8.55 -16.03 8.65
C ASP A 174 8.64 -15.00 9.77
N VAL A 175 9.85 -14.67 10.18
CA VAL A 175 10.14 -13.68 11.22
C VAL A 175 11.30 -12.81 10.78
N GLY A 176 11.17 -11.51 11.01
CA GLY A 176 12.27 -10.55 10.91
C GLY A 176 12.40 -9.76 12.19
N ASP A 177 13.42 -8.92 12.29
CA ASP A 177 13.75 -8.15 13.51
C ASP A 177 12.57 -7.35 14.08
N THR A 178 11.59 -6.98 13.26
CA THR A 178 10.44 -6.15 13.67
C THR A 178 9.10 -6.65 13.13
N TYR A 179 9.02 -7.87 12.62
CA TYR A 179 7.78 -8.40 12.05
C TYR A 179 7.68 -9.92 12.17
N ALA A 180 6.45 -10.42 12.13
CA ALA A 180 6.14 -11.84 11.91
C ALA A 180 5.12 -11.97 10.78
N LEU A 181 5.29 -12.94 9.89
CA LEU A 181 4.35 -13.24 8.81
C LEU A 181 3.57 -14.50 9.16
N LEU A 182 2.24 -14.44 9.02
CA LEU A 182 1.36 -15.58 9.21
C LEU A 182 1.07 -16.30 7.88
N ASP A 183 0.80 -17.61 7.94
CA ASP A 183 0.34 -18.43 6.81
C ASP A 183 -1.09 -18.13 6.34
N SER A 184 -1.83 -17.32 7.11
CA SER A 184 -3.26 -17.11 6.97
C SER A 184 -3.59 -15.61 6.90
N PRO A 185 -4.52 -15.19 6.02
CA PRO A 185 -5.26 -16.04 5.10
C PRO A 185 -4.37 -16.55 3.94
N ALA A 186 -4.71 -17.73 3.42
CA ALA A 186 -4.02 -18.28 2.26
C ALA A 186 -4.52 -17.63 0.97
N HIS A 187 -3.61 -17.36 0.04
CA HIS A 187 -3.97 -16.86 -1.28
C HIS A 187 -4.74 -17.94 -2.06
N PRO A 188 -5.95 -17.67 -2.60
CA PRO A 188 -6.78 -18.68 -3.25
C PRO A 188 -6.22 -19.17 -4.59
N ASP A 189 -5.58 -18.28 -5.36
CA ASP A 189 -5.05 -18.60 -6.71
C ASP A 189 -3.80 -17.76 -7.06
N PRO A 190 -2.61 -18.05 -6.45
CA PRO A 190 -1.41 -17.23 -6.60
C PRO A 190 -0.97 -17.08 -8.06
N GLY A 191 -0.62 -15.86 -8.47
CA GLY A 191 -0.19 -15.51 -9.83
C GLY A 191 -1.34 -15.16 -10.78
N GLU A 192 -2.56 -15.61 -10.48
CA GLU A 192 -3.72 -15.40 -11.35
C GLU A 192 -4.50 -14.15 -10.96
N ARG A 193 -4.68 -13.90 -9.66
CA ARG A 193 -5.56 -12.84 -9.12
C ARG A 193 -4.84 -11.97 -8.10
N PHE A 194 -5.21 -10.70 -8.05
CA PHE A 194 -4.80 -9.81 -6.97
C PHE A 194 -5.78 -9.97 -5.80
N VAL A 195 -5.23 -10.14 -4.60
CA VAL A 195 -6.03 -10.33 -3.38
C VAL A 195 -5.55 -9.45 -2.24
N GLY A 196 -6.46 -9.07 -1.34
CA GLY A 196 -6.11 -8.43 -0.07
C GLY A 196 -6.99 -8.93 1.07
N ILE A 197 -6.55 -8.71 2.30
CA ILE A 197 -7.30 -9.17 3.50
C ILE A 197 -8.62 -8.42 3.58
N ALA A 198 -9.72 -9.15 3.72
CA ALA A 198 -11.06 -8.59 3.73
C ALA A 198 -11.36 -7.85 5.04
N GLY A 199 -11.83 -6.61 4.91
CA GLY A 199 -12.73 -5.97 5.86
C GLY A 199 -14.15 -5.97 5.30
N SER A 200 -15.08 -5.33 6.00
CA SER A 200 -16.47 -5.17 5.57
C SER A 200 -16.92 -3.72 5.67
N LEU A 201 -17.64 -3.25 4.67
CA LEU A 201 -18.36 -1.98 4.68
C LEU A 201 -19.77 -2.21 5.20
N SER A 202 -20.26 -1.37 6.12
CA SER A 202 -21.66 -1.42 6.56
C SER A 202 -22.36 -0.10 6.31
N GLY A 203 -23.64 -0.16 5.91
CA GLY A 203 -24.45 1.04 5.74
C GLY A 203 -24.67 1.78 7.07
N ALA A 204 -24.80 3.11 7.04
CA ALA A 204 -24.95 3.92 8.26
C ALA A 204 -26.12 3.48 9.16
N ALA A 205 -27.21 2.98 8.58
CA ALA A 205 -28.37 2.46 9.31
C ALA A 205 -28.08 1.14 10.04
N GLU A 206 -27.23 0.27 9.48
CA GLU A 206 -26.81 -0.98 10.12
C GLU A 206 -25.81 -0.74 11.24
N ALA A 207 -24.87 0.20 11.03
CA ALA A 207 -23.89 0.61 12.03
C ALA A 207 -24.53 1.25 13.29
N ALA A 208 -25.71 1.85 13.16
CA ALA A 208 -26.47 2.43 14.27
C ALA A 208 -27.32 1.41 15.05
N ALA A 209 -27.66 0.27 14.43
CA ALA A 209 -28.59 -0.72 14.99
C ALA A 209 -27.91 -1.84 15.78
N GLY A 210 -26.58 -1.97 15.71
CA GLY A 210 -25.79 -2.93 16.47
C GLY A 210 -24.31 -2.86 16.10
N GLY A 211 -23.43 -3.36 16.99
CA GLY A 211 -22.01 -3.52 16.69
C GLY A 211 -21.78 -4.50 15.52
N PRO A 212 -20.54 -4.63 15.03
CA PRO A 212 -20.23 -5.54 13.92
C PRO A 212 -20.73 -6.95 14.24
N SER A 213 -21.58 -7.49 13.36
CA SER A 213 -22.13 -8.84 13.49
C SER A 213 -21.53 -9.74 12.41
N PRO A 214 -21.09 -10.97 12.73
CA PRO A 214 -20.69 -11.96 11.71
C PRO A 214 -21.79 -12.24 10.68
N ALA A 215 -23.07 -11.99 11.04
CA ALA A 215 -24.20 -12.14 10.13
C ALA A 215 -24.24 -11.10 9.00
N ASN A 216 -23.51 -9.98 9.17
CA ASN A 216 -23.45 -8.91 8.17
C ASN A 216 -22.19 -9.00 7.31
N ASP A 217 -21.28 -9.97 7.49
CA ASP A 217 -20.12 -10.19 6.60
C ASP A 217 -20.56 -11.02 5.38
N THR A 218 -20.96 -10.33 4.31
CA THR A 218 -21.41 -10.92 3.05
C THR A 218 -20.40 -10.66 1.94
N ALA A 219 -20.36 -11.51 0.91
CA ALA A 219 -19.44 -11.29 -0.22
C ALA A 219 -19.64 -9.91 -0.89
N GLU A 220 -20.85 -9.35 -0.84
CA GLU A 220 -21.22 -8.08 -1.47
C GLU A 220 -20.69 -6.86 -0.70
N ASN A 221 -20.37 -7.00 0.59
CA ASN A 221 -19.89 -5.90 1.40
C ASN A 221 -18.43 -6.04 1.84
N ARG A 222 -17.74 -7.10 1.41
CA ARG A 222 -16.31 -7.25 1.66
C ARG A 222 -15.51 -6.34 0.76
N ILE A 223 -14.44 -5.81 1.34
CA ILE A 223 -13.50 -4.93 0.66
C ILE A 223 -12.08 -5.31 1.08
N ALA A 224 -11.12 -5.28 0.17
CA ALA A 224 -9.73 -5.55 0.50
C ALA A 224 -9.13 -4.35 1.23
N LEU A 225 -8.58 -4.58 2.41
CA LEU A 225 -7.93 -3.54 3.20
C LEU A 225 -6.47 -3.37 2.76
N ASP A 226 -6.02 -2.13 2.74
CA ASP A 226 -4.64 -1.75 2.44
C ASP A 226 -4.12 -0.74 3.47
N GLY A 227 -2.83 -0.77 3.76
CA GLY A 227 -2.20 0.18 4.70
C GLY A 227 -1.74 -0.41 6.03
N GLY A 228 -1.13 0.45 6.85
CA GLY A 228 -0.58 0.09 8.16
C GLY A 228 -1.63 0.21 9.26
N LEU A 229 -2.44 -0.81 9.48
CA LEU A 229 -3.48 -0.81 10.52
C LEU A 229 -2.88 -1.02 11.92
N ALA A 230 -3.03 -0.17 12.92
CA ALA A 230 -3.48 1.22 12.87
C ALA A 230 -2.30 2.19 13.04
N HIS A 231 -1.07 1.72 12.80
CA HIS A 231 0.14 2.52 13.01
C HIS A 231 0.35 3.62 11.99
N TYR A 232 -0.34 3.63 10.86
CA TYR A 232 -0.49 4.82 10.01
C TYR A 232 -1.85 5.49 10.26
N ALA A 233 -1.96 6.78 9.94
CA ALA A 233 -3.20 7.53 10.14
C ALA A 233 -4.29 7.12 9.14
N ALA A 234 -3.90 6.79 7.91
CA ALA A 234 -4.80 6.44 6.82
C ALA A 234 -4.57 5.01 6.29
N GLY A 235 -5.56 4.52 5.56
CA GLY A 235 -5.58 3.23 4.91
C GLY A 235 -6.45 3.24 3.67
N GLY A 236 -6.58 2.07 3.05
CA GLY A 236 -7.33 1.87 1.82
C GLY A 236 -8.41 0.78 1.96
N ALA A 237 -9.48 0.97 1.19
CA ALA A 237 -10.55 0.02 0.97
C ALA A 237 -10.69 -0.21 -0.55
N LEU A 238 -10.10 -1.30 -1.04
CA LEU A 238 -9.92 -1.63 -2.46
C LEU A 238 -10.88 -2.75 -2.89
N GLY A 239 -11.51 -2.65 -4.07
CA GLY A 239 -12.43 -3.68 -4.60
C GLY A 239 -13.91 -3.28 -4.71
N GLY A 240 -14.21 -1.98 -4.77
CA GLY A 240 -15.53 -1.44 -5.14
C GLY A 240 -15.40 -0.47 -6.33
N ASP A 241 -16.52 -0.06 -6.92
CA ASP A 241 -16.50 0.94 -8.00
C ASP A 241 -15.97 2.28 -7.44
N PRO A 242 -14.79 2.77 -7.90
CA PRO A 242 -14.21 4.02 -7.40
C PRO A 242 -15.11 5.23 -7.69
N SER A 243 -16.09 5.10 -8.59
CA SER A 243 -17.06 6.14 -8.93
C SER A 243 -18.31 6.14 -8.05
N SER A 244 -18.51 5.13 -7.19
CA SER A 244 -19.64 5.10 -6.26
C SER A 244 -19.37 6.06 -5.09
N ALA A 245 -19.52 7.35 -5.35
CA ALA A 245 -19.50 8.39 -4.33
C ALA A 245 -20.67 8.16 -3.37
N VAL A 246 -20.39 7.52 -2.23
CA VAL A 246 -21.36 7.45 -1.14
C VAL A 246 -21.38 8.83 -0.49
N ALA A 247 -22.55 9.45 -0.39
CA ALA A 247 -22.69 10.81 0.16
C ALA A 247 -22.30 10.92 1.66
N GLU A 248 -22.12 9.78 2.33
CA GLU A 248 -21.74 9.67 3.74
C GLU A 248 -20.55 8.72 3.88
N ARG A 249 -19.67 9.03 4.85
CA ARG A 249 -18.55 8.16 5.21
C ARG A 249 -19.07 6.79 5.63
N THR A 250 -18.50 5.74 5.07
CA THR A 250 -18.97 4.37 5.27
C THR A 250 -18.11 3.67 6.34
N PRO A 251 -18.69 3.21 7.45
CA PRO A 251 -17.96 2.45 8.47
C PRO A 251 -17.24 1.23 7.90
N VAL A 252 -15.97 1.10 8.25
CA VAL A 252 -15.14 -0.07 7.92
C VAL A 252 -14.99 -0.92 9.17
N SER A 253 -15.30 -2.21 9.06
CA SER A 253 -15.10 -3.18 10.13
C SER A 253 -14.12 -4.27 9.72
N PHE A 254 -13.38 -4.79 10.68
CA PHE A 254 -12.41 -5.86 10.51
C PHE A 254 -12.26 -6.63 11.84
N LEU A 255 -12.15 -7.95 11.79
CA LEU A 255 -12.09 -8.83 12.97
C LEU A 255 -13.19 -8.52 14.02
N GLY A 256 -14.40 -8.22 13.55
CA GLY A 256 -15.56 -7.92 14.39
C GLY A 256 -15.51 -6.58 15.12
N GLN A 257 -14.58 -5.68 14.78
CA GLN A 257 -14.47 -4.34 15.33
C GLN A 257 -14.56 -3.29 14.23
N ARG A 258 -15.12 -2.10 14.54
CA ARG A 258 -15.07 -0.96 13.61
C ARG A 258 -13.67 -0.36 13.65
N VAL A 259 -12.96 -0.43 12.53
CA VAL A 259 -11.55 -0.03 12.43
C VAL A 259 -11.37 1.33 11.77
N GLY A 260 -12.38 1.84 11.07
CA GLY A 260 -12.24 3.09 10.34
C GLY A 260 -13.53 3.57 9.71
N ASP A 261 -13.40 4.64 8.95
CA ASP A 261 -14.46 5.29 8.19
C ASP A 261 -13.94 5.60 6.79
N ALA A 262 -14.53 4.98 5.77
CA ALA A 262 -14.17 5.13 4.37
C ALA A 262 -14.83 6.35 3.73
N ASP A 263 -14.05 7.11 2.96
CA ASP A 263 -14.45 8.23 2.13
C ASP A 263 -14.00 7.90 0.69
N GLY A 264 -14.90 7.33 -0.11
CA GLY A 264 -14.50 6.58 -1.31
C GLY A 264 -13.65 5.38 -0.92
N ARG A 265 -12.42 5.32 -1.42
CA ARG A 265 -11.44 4.27 -1.08
C ARG A 265 -10.52 4.62 0.10
N ASP A 266 -10.46 5.90 0.50
CA ASP A 266 -9.58 6.35 1.57
C ASP A 266 -10.22 6.03 2.92
N VAL A 267 -9.48 5.38 3.81
CA VAL A 267 -9.98 5.01 5.14
C VAL A 267 -9.24 5.81 6.20
N ALA A 268 -9.98 6.56 7.00
CA ALA A 268 -9.45 7.13 8.24
C ALA A 268 -9.53 6.06 9.32
N TRP A 269 -8.38 5.54 9.76
CA TRP A 269 -8.34 4.55 10.82
C TRP A 269 -8.77 5.14 12.16
N ARG A 270 -9.53 4.37 12.94
CA ARG A 270 -9.89 4.70 14.32
C ARG A 270 -8.75 4.38 15.28
N ASP A 271 -8.87 4.96 16.47
CA ASP A 271 -7.93 4.75 17.56
C ASP A 271 -8.16 3.38 18.18
N ILE A 272 -7.39 2.40 17.67
CA ILE A 272 -7.48 0.99 18.04
C ILE A 272 -6.09 0.43 18.35
N ASP A 273 -6.06 -0.60 19.18
CA ASP A 273 -4.89 -1.46 19.36
C ASP A 273 -5.07 -2.74 18.55
N VAL A 274 -3.97 -3.18 17.94
CA VAL A 274 -3.83 -4.56 17.44
C VAL A 274 -3.21 -5.41 18.54
N VAL A 275 -3.82 -6.55 18.83
CA VAL A 275 -3.42 -7.47 19.90
C VAL A 275 -3.14 -8.84 19.29
N ALA A 276 -1.97 -9.40 19.55
CA ALA A 276 -1.59 -10.75 19.17
C ALA A 276 -1.44 -11.61 20.44
N ASN A 277 -2.08 -12.77 20.55
CA ASN A 277 -2.03 -13.66 21.73
C ASN A 277 -2.23 -12.91 23.07
N GLY A 278 -3.11 -11.90 23.09
CA GLY A 278 -3.43 -11.11 24.29
C GLY A 278 -2.51 -9.92 24.58
N GLU A 279 -1.41 -9.75 23.84
CA GLU A 279 -0.48 -8.63 24.01
C GLU A 279 -0.52 -7.66 22.82
N ARG A 280 -0.40 -6.36 23.11
CA ARG A 280 -0.40 -5.29 22.11
C ARG A 280 0.82 -5.39 21.20
N ILE A 281 0.62 -5.20 19.90
CA ILE A 281 1.68 -5.01 18.91
C ILE A 281 1.50 -3.65 18.23
N THR A 282 2.48 -3.21 17.42
CA THR A 282 2.41 -1.92 16.70
C THR A 282 1.26 -1.91 15.70
N GLY A 283 1.03 -3.03 14.99
CA GLY A 283 -0.07 -3.13 14.05
C GLY A 283 0.04 -4.31 13.09
N LEU A 284 -0.71 -4.23 12.01
CA LEU A 284 -0.67 -5.05 10.82
C LEU A 284 -0.19 -4.21 9.64
N SER A 285 0.56 -4.82 8.75
CA SER A 285 0.90 -4.26 7.45
C SER A 285 0.04 -4.98 6.40
N LEU A 286 -0.92 -4.26 5.84
CA LEU A 286 -1.88 -4.76 4.85
C LEU A 286 -1.46 -4.28 3.47
N PHE A 287 -1.58 -5.16 2.48
CA PHE A 287 -1.16 -4.93 1.09
C PHE A 287 -1.95 -5.85 0.16
N VAL A 288 -1.93 -5.52 -1.13
CA VAL A 288 -2.47 -6.40 -2.17
C VAL A 288 -1.38 -7.35 -2.65
N SER A 289 -1.71 -8.62 -2.80
CA SER A 289 -0.80 -9.68 -3.23
C SER A 289 -1.28 -10.32 -4.52
N LEU A 290 -0.35 -10.52 -5.46
CA LEU A 290 -0.46 -11.47 -6.57
C LEU A 290 0.28 -12.77 -6.24
N GLY A 291 1.42 -12.65 -5.55
CA GLY A 291 2.22 -13.78 -5.10
C GLY A 291 1.56 -14.57 -3.95
N PRO A 292 2.14 -15.71 -3.55
CA PRO A 292 1.56 -16.59 -2.53
C PRO A 292 1.51 -15.96 -1.13
N ALA A 293 2.27 -14.88 -0.89
CA ALA A 293 2.40 -14.21 0.40
C ALA A 293 1.23 -13.25 0.71
N CYS A 294 -0.02 -13.76 0.72
CA CYS A 294 -1.22 -13.01 1.13
C CYS A 294 -1.36 -12.86 2.65
N GLY A 295 -0.74 -13.76 3.42
CA GLY A 295 -0.93 -13.87 4.87
C GLY A 295 -0.63 -12.58 5.63
N ALA A 296 -1.20 -12.46 6.83
CA ALA A 296 -1.10 -11.24 7.62
C ALA A 296 0.32 -10.99 8.14
N LYS A 297 0.85 -9.79 7.89
CA LYS A 297 2.14 -9.34 8.43
C LYS A 297 1.92 -8.54 9.70
N LEU A 298 2.35 -9.08 10.83
CA LEU A 298 2.37 -8.43 12.14
C LEU A 298 3.56 -7.48 12.21
N VAL A 299 3.34 -6.26 12.70
CA VAL A 299 4.39 -5.28 13.00
C VAL A 299 4.61 -5.27 14.51
N CYS A 300 5.79 -5.71 14.94
CA CYS A 300 6.09 -6.01 16.34
C CYS A 300 7.58 -5.80 16.68
N PRO A 301 8.11 -4.56 16.59
CA PRO A 301 9.51 -4.28 16.97
C PRO A 301 9.81 -4.56 18.45
N ASP A 302 8.79 -4.52 19.32
CA ASP A 302 8.94 -4.71 20.76
C ASP A 302 8.59 -6.14 21.23
N ARG A 303 8.36 -7.07 20.28
CA ARG A 303 7.97 -8.44 20.59
C ARG A 303 8.45 -9.44 19.54
N GLU A 304 9.00 -10.54 20.03
CA GLU A 304 9.45 -11.67 19.22
C GLU A 304 8.35 -12.72 19.08
N PHE A 305 8.39 -13.44 17.95
CA PHE A 305 7.57 -14.61 17.64
C PHE A 305 8.48 -15.71 17.11
N GLU A 306 8.06 -16.96 17.23
CA GLU A 306 8.81 -18.11 16.69
C GLU A 306 8.11 -18.71 15.47
N VAL A 307 8.86 -19.16 14.46
CA VAL A 307 8.30 -19.91 13.33
C VAL A 307 7.61 -21.18 13.86
N GLY A 308 6.36 -21.40 13.46
CA GLY A 308 5.49 -22.46 13.96
C GLY A 308 4.62 -22.04 15.15
N GLU A 309 4.81 -20.84 15.72
CA GLU A 309 3.93 -20.30 16.75
C GLU A 309 2.53 -20.03 16.17
N ARG A 310 1.50 -20.46 16.90
CA ARG A 310 0.12 -20.09 16.60
C ARG A 310 -0.18 -18.71 17.16
N VAL A 311 -0.68 -17.82 16.32
CA VAL A 311 -1.08 -16.47 16.70
C VAL A 311 -2.57 -16.27 16.49
N GLU A 312 -3.20 -15.67 17.49
CA GLU A 312 -4.55 -15.11 17.42
C GLU A 312 -4.49 -13.59 17.52
N VAL A 313 -4.94 -12.92 16.46
CA VAL A 313 -5.02 -11.47 16.35
C VAL A 313 -6.44 -11.01 16.65
N SER A 314 -6.55 -10.00 17.49
CA SER A 314 -7.79 -9.31 17.82
C SER A 314 -7.57 -7.80 17.87
N LEU A 315 -8.67 -7.05 17.90
CA LEU A 315 -8.67 -5.60 17.93
C LEU A 315 -9.45 -5.11 19.16
N ARG A 316 -9.05 -3.96 19.69
CA ARG A 316 -9.79 -3.27 20.76
C ARG A 316 -9.68 -1.75 20.60
N GLU A 317 -10.69 -1.03 21.07
CA GLU A 317 -10.63 0.43 21.15
C GLU A 317 -9.47 0.87 22.05
N SER A 318 -8.88 2.03 21.75
CA SER A 318 -7.71 2.56 22.45
C SER A 318 -7.85 4.07 22.65
N GLU A 319 -7.59 4.55 23.86
CA GLU A 319 -7.47 5.98 24.16
C GLU A 319 -6.05 6.52 23.87
N GLU A 320 -5.07 5.61 23.74
CA GLU A 320 -3.66 5.93 23.48
C GLU A 320 -3.12 5.06 22.32
N PRO A 321 -3.64 5.24 21.09
CA PRO A 321 -3.27 4.43 19.94
C PRO A 321 -1.82 4.69 19.52
N ILE A 322 -1.16 3.67 18.95
CA ILE A 322 0.12 3.86 18.28
C ILE A 322 -0.16 4.48 16.91
N ARG A 323 0.40 5.67 16.67
CA ARG A 323 0.37 6.37 15.37
C ARG A 323 1.78 6.81 15.01
N LEU A 324 2.21 6.47 13.81
CA LEU A 324 3.50 6.76 13.23
C LEU A 324 3.24 7.52 11.92
N GLY A 325 3.88 8.67 11.74
CA GLY A 325 3.59 9.60 10.65
C GLY A 325 3.54 11.02 11.15
#